data_AF-A0A939YT88-F1
#
_entry.id   AF-A0A939YT88-F1
#
_cell.length_a   1.000
_cell.length_b   1.000
_cell.length_c   1.000
_cell.angle_alpha   90.00
_cell.angle_beta   90.00
_cell.angle_gamma   90.00
#
_symmetry.space_group_name_H-M   'P 1'
#
loop_
_entity.id
_entity.type
_entity.pdbx_description
1 polymer ?
#
loop_
_entity_poly.entity_id
_entity_poly.type
_entity_poly.pdbx_seq_one_letter_code
_entity_poly.pdbx_strand_id
1 'polypeptide(L)'
;MKRVLALLLAFALVFGMAACSSGPKPEDTVKKFFEAMKTFDVETMQSCVEGEYDATEMLTEEEEDMTGLMDYLKENAKTLTYKIGSSEVKEDKAKVGVSVEYTDTSEVIGDAFATYIMALFDLMFSEDASEEDLEKAFTEGLANAIETKETTRATEDLSLDLILKDGEWKLTNVPEEAANVMLGNLMHAMDDLDDLFSGEGFDWGGDAEPVDYPIADEVVLDNDEVRMTVVSGGTDEWGEIVFKVLCENKSAEKSYVFSIDDVNVNGWRAGSSLYEEVAAGKSSNAEFTIFSDTLEEIGIESPDKVECLVRVYNEDDWWNDILLVDDSFTIYPTGLSESEITVPDRPTQTGEVVLEDNDIFTMVVLGEEDLSWTYGLKAYVKNNSDRTIDISWEEVSVNGFMCEPYWSTSLTPGQQAMTEITFDSEDFENNGIETVDEIAFTLQAQDNTTWDVIYSQNGTYTPQ
;
A
#
# COMPACT_ATOMS: atom_id res chain seq x y z
N MET A 1 31.12 77.64 22.73
CA MET A 1 31.27 76.18 22.93
C MET A 1 30.02 75.37 22.55
N LYS A 2 28.78 75.84 22.75
CA LYS A 2 27.57 75.07 22.37
C LYS A 2 27.28 74.96 20.86
N ARG A 3 27.84 75.83 20.01
CA ARG A 3 27.68 75.75 18.53
C ARG A 3 28.75 74.91 17.82
N VAL A 4 29.84 74.55 18.51
CA VAL A 4 30.90 73.69 17.96
C VAL A 4 30.65 72.23 18.33
N LEU A 5 30.00 71.96 19.47
CA LEU A 5 29.56 70.61 19.85
C LEU A 5 28.42 70.08 18.96
N ALA A 6 27.53 70.96 18.46
CA ALA A 6 26.45 70.57 17.56
C ALA A 6 26.94 70.19 16.15
N LEU A 7 28.11 70.69 15.73
CA LEU A 7 28.74 70.31 14.45
C LEU A 7 29.54 69.01 14.54
N LEU A 8 30.06 68.65 15.72
CA LEU A 8 30.73 67.37 15.94
C LEU A 8 29.76 66.20 16.19
N LEU A 9 28.56 66.46 16.73
CA LEU A 9 27.48 65.47 16.80
C LEU A 9 26.73 65.29 15.47
N ALA A 10 26.78 66.28 14.57
CA ALA A 10 26.28 66.13 13.19
C ALA A 10 27.28 65.43 12.25
N PHE A 11 28.58 65.39 12.58
CA PHE A 11 29.58 64.67 11.79
C PHE A 11 29.77 63.20 12.24
N ALA A 12 29.39 62.86 13.47
CA ALA A 12 29.39 61.48 13.97
C ALA A 12 28.14 60.67 13.58
N LEU A 13 27.16 61.30 12.92
CA LEU A 13 25.92 60.65 12.45
C LEU A 13 25.85 60.52 10.91
N VAL A 14 26.96 60.83 10.21
CA VAL A 14 27.06 60.73 8.73
C VAL A 14 28.01 59.62 8.27
N PHE A 15 28.69 58.90 9.19
CA PHE A 15 29.39 57.65 8.85
C PHE A 15 28.53 56.39 9.00
N GLY A 16 27.22 56.55 9.17
CA GLY A 16 26.25 55.45 9.29
C GLY A 16 25.52 55.07 8.01
N MET A 17 25.92 55.57 6.83
CA MET A 17 25.29 55.15 5.57
C MET A 17 26.27 55.01 4.43
N ALA A 18 26.13 53.88 3.74
CA ALA A 18 26.64 53.58 2.42
C ALA A 18 28.17 53.45 2.31
N ALA A 19 28.71 52.39 2.91
CA ALA A 19 29.42 51.46 2.02
C ALA A 19 28.36 50.87 1.06
N CYS A 20 27.97 51.65 0.04
CA CYS A 20 27.42 51.09 -1.18
C CYS A 20 28.56 50.30 -1.80
N SER A 21 28.80 49.10 -1.29
CA SER A 21 29.63 48.12 -1.96
C SER A 21 28.97 47.89 -3.31
N SER A 22 29.62 48.37 -4.36
CA SER A 22 29.39 47.95 -5.74
C SER A 22 29.85 46.50 -5.96
N GLY A 23 29.58 45.64 -4.97
CA GLY A 23 29.73 44.20 -5.07
C GLY A 23 28.43 43.58 -5.56
N PRO A 24 28.47 42.35 -6.08
CA PRO A 24 27.27 41.66 -6.51
C PRO A 24 26.29 41.52 -5.35
N LYS A 25 25.01 41.61 -5.67
CA LYS A 25 23.94 41.45 -4.69
C LYS A 25 23.49 39.99 -4.63
N PRO A 26 23.19 39.44 -3.45
CA PRO A 26 22.65 38.08 -3.37
C PRO A 26 21.33 37.94 -4.17
N GLU A 27 20.54 39.01 -4.25
CA GLU A 27 19.32 39.06 -5.05
C GLU A 27 19.58 38.84 -6.55
N ASP A 28 20.76 39.18 -7.07
CA ASP A 28 21.09 38.97 -8.49
C ASP A 28 21.28 37.47 -8.80
N THR A 29 21.90 36.70 -7.88
CA THR A 29 22.02 35.24 -7.99
C THR A 29 20.65 34.58 -7.87
N VAL A 30 19.84 34.99 -6.90
CA VAL A 30 18.47 34.49 -6.74
C VAL A 30 17.64 34.75 -8.00
N LYS A 31 17.73 35.97 -8.56
CA LYS A 31 17.07 36.29 -9.82
C LYS A 31 17.53 35.39 -10.96
N LYS A 32 18.85 35.18 -11.11
CA LYS A 32 19.41 34.31 -12.14
C LYS A 32 18.87 32.88 -12.02
N PHE A 33 18.78 32.35 -10.80
CA PHE A 33 18.23 31.03 -10.52
C PHE A 33 16.77 30.89 -10.97
N PHE A 34 15.88 31.81 -10.57
CA PHE A 34 14.47 31.76 -10.98
C PHE A 34 14.23 32.04 -12.46
N GLU A 35 15.05 32.89 -13.10
CA GLU A 35 14.95 33.06 -14.56
C GLU A 35 15.38 31.80 -15.31
N ALA A 36 16.36 31.05 -14.79
CA ALA A 36 16.75 29.75 -15.34
C ALA A 36 15.67 28.68 -15.11
N MET A 37 15.02 28.68 -13.95
CA MET A 37 13.90 27.80 -13.62
C MET A 37 12.72 27.96 -14.61
N LYS A 38 12.38 29.20 -15.00
CA LYS A 38 11.33 29.47 -16.00
C LYS A 38 11.58 28.84 -17.36
N THR A 39 12.83 28.56 -17.68
CA THR A 39 13.26 28.01 -18.97
C THR A 39 13.83 26.60 -18.84
N PHE A 40 13.74 25.97 -17.66
CA PHE A 40 14.37 24.68 -17.39
C PHE A 40 15.89 24.66 -17.74
N ASP A 41 16.58 25.78 -17.55
CA ASP A 41 18.03 25.88 -17.79
C ASP A 41 18.81 25.32 -16.59
N VAL A 42 18.91 23.99 -16.54
CA VAL A 42 19.51 23.23 -15.44
C VAL A 42 20.97 23.61 -15.23
N GLU A 43 21.75 23.79 -16.30
CA GLU A 43 23.14 24.22 -16.22
C GLU A 43 23.27 25.59 -15.53
N THR A 44 22.41 26.54 -15.90
CA THR A 44 22.40 27.88 -15.28
C THR A 44 21.94 27.81 -13.82
N MET A 45 20.94 27.00 -13.49
CA MET A 45 20.51 26.77 -12.10
C MET A 45 21.64 26.18 -11.25
N GLN A 46 22.28 25.11 -11.72
CA GLN A 46 23.42 24.46 -11.07
C GLN A 46 24.58 25.44 -10.86
N SER A 47 24.85 26.32 -11.84
CA SER A 47 25.88 27.36 -11.71
C SER A 47 25.60 28.38 -10.58
N CYS A 48 24.38 28.46 -10.09
CA CYS A 48 23.98 29.35 -8.99
C CYS A 48 24.17 28.70 -7.61
N VAL A 49 24.38 27.39 -7.53
CA VAL A 49 24.45 26.61 -6.28
C VAL A 49 25.91 26.33 -5.89
N GLU A 50 26.17 26.25 -4.59
CA GLU A 50 27.46 25.86 -4.03
C GLU A 50 27.53 24.34 -3.87
N GLY A 51 28.47 23.69 -4.56
CA GLY A 51 28.73 22.25 -4.45
C GLY A 51 28.67 21.52 -5.79
N GLU A 52 29.09 20.27 -5.80
CA GLU A 52 28.85 19.34 -6.92
C GLU A 52 27.51 18.65 -6.66
N TYR A 53 26.41 19.33 -7.02
CA TYR A 53 25.10 18.69 -7.12
C TYR A 53 24.82 18.46 -8.60
N ASP A 54 24.80 17.21 -9.03
CA ASP A 54 24.48 16.86 -10.41
C ASP A 54 22.97 16.66 -10.58
N ALA A 55 22.26 17.76 -10.86
CA ALA A 55 20.83 17.73 -11.17
C ALA A 55 20.54 17.30 -12.62
N THR A 56 21.59 17.04 -13.44
CA THR A 56 21.40 16.80 -14.87
C THR A 56 20.95 15.37 -15.15
N GLU A 57 21.34 14.37 -14.35
CA GLU A 57 20.88 12.98 -14.54
C GLU A 57 19.34 12.86 -14.48
N MET A 58 18.67 13.50 -13.51
CA MET A 58 17.21 13.43 -13.33
C MET A 58 16.38 14.18 -14.38
N LEU A 59 16.98 15.08 -15.17
CA LEU A 59 16.25 15.97 -16.11
C LEU A 59 16.68 15.81 -17.57
N THR A 60 17.70 14.99 -17.85
CA THR A 60 18.26 14.80 -19.20
C THR A 60 18.02 13.43 -19.81
N GLU A 61 17.49 12.47 -19.04
CA GLU A 61 16.89 11.26 -19.60
C GLU A 61 15.54 11.64 -20.23
N GLU A 62 15.59 12.20 -21.45
CA GLU A 62 14.43 12.25 -22.33
C GLU A 62 14.14 10.81 -22.77
N GLU A 63 13.36 10.08 -21.97
CA GLU A 63 12.63 8.93 -22.50
C GLU A 63 11.62 9.43 -23.53
N GLU A 64 11.56 8.77 -24.69
CA GLU A 64 10.74 9.19 -25.83
C GLU A 64 9.25 9.33 -25.42
N ASP A 65 8.84 8.54 -24.42
CA ASP A 65 7.48 8.40 -23.92
C ASP A 65 7.08 9.44 -22.86
N MET A 66 8.05 10.13 -22.25
CA MET A 66 7.80 11.19 -21.24
C MET A 66 7.90 12.61 -21.81
N THR A 67 8.11 12.74 -23.12
CA THR A 67 8.26 14.02 -23.82
C THR A 67 7.05 14.94 -23.67
N GLY A 68 5.82 14.40 -23.71
CA GLY A 68 4.58 15.17 -23.56
C GLY A 68 4.41 15.82 -22.18
N LEU A 69 4.74 15.09 -21.12
CA LEU A 69 4.72 15.61 -19.75
C LEU A 69 5.78 16.70 -19.57
N MET A 70 7.01 16.45 -20.04
CA MET A 70 8.09 17.41 -19.92
C MET A 70 7.82 18.71 -20.69
N ASP A 71 7.23 18.63 -21.88
CA ASP A 71 6.82 19.81 -22.65
C ASP A 71 5.73 20.61 -21.93
N TYR A 72 4.76 19.93 -21.32
CA TYR A 72 3.72 20.56 -20.50
C TYR A 72 4.30 21.29 -19.28
N LEU A 73 5.20 20.65 -18.53
CA LEU A 73 5.90 21.25 -17.39
C LEU A 73 6.75 22.45 -17.80
N LYS A 74 7.50 22.33 -18.91
CA LYS A 74 8.29 23.44 -19.49
C LYS A 74 7.42 24.62 -19.90
N GLU A 75 6.23 24.39 -20.45
CA GLU A 75 5.29 25.46 -20.79
C GLU A 75 4.74 26.14 -19.54
N ASN A 76 4.36 25.36 -18.51
CA ASN A 76 3.86 25.89 -17.26
C ASN A 76 4.90 26.71 -16.49
N ALA A 77 6.17 26.30 -16.46
CA ALA A 77 7.22 27.06 -15.79
C ALA A 77 7.44 28.47 -16.38
N LYS A 78 7.12 28.70 -17.66
CA LYS A 78 7.17 30.05 -18.26
C LYS A 78 6.22 31.04 -17.58
N THR A 79 5.16 30.53 -16.97
CA THR A 79 4.13 31.32 -16.28
C THR A 79 4.49 31.64 -14.83
N LEU A 80 5.59 31.10 -14.31
CA LEU A 80 6.07 31.35 -12.97
C LEU A 80 6.34 32.86 -12.80
N THR A 81 5.87 33.42 -11.69
CA THR A 81 6.22 34.78 -11.28
C THR A 81 6.78 34.75 -9.86
N TYR A 82 7.69 35.66 -9.55
CA TYR A 82 8.32 35.67 -8.24
C TYR A 82 8.60 37.09 -7.79
N LYS A 83 8.62 37.28 -6.48
CA LYS A 83 8.94 38.53 -5.80
C LYS A 83 10.05 38.30 -4.80
N ILE A 84 11.23 38.81 -5.14
CA ILE A 84 12.40 38.77 -4.25
C ILE A 84 12.22 39.81 -3.14
N GLY A 85 12.30 39.36 -1.89
CA GLY A 85 12.28 40.19 -0.70
C GLY A 85 13.62 40.91 -0.46
N SER A 86 13.73 41.60 0.67
CA SER A 86 15.00 42.20 1.08
C SER A 86 15.95 41.12 1.61
N SER A 87 17.23 41.17 1.23
CA SER A 87 18.26 40.31 1.81
C SER A 87 18.68 40.73 3.23
N GLU A 88 18.89 39.74 4.09
CA GLU A 88 19.65 39.90 5.34
C GLU A 88 21.10 39.49 5.10
N VAL A 89 22.00 40.45 4.92
CA VAL A 89 23.42 40.20 4.67
C VAL A 89 24.23 40.33 5.97
N LYS A 90 24.99 39.29 6.31
CA LYS A 90 25.94 39.24 7.42
C LYS A 90 27.29 38.72 6.91
N GLU A 91 28.23 39.65 6.73
CA GLU A 91 29.58 39.35 6.20
C GLU A 91 29.53 38.68 4.82
N ASP A 92 29.93 37.41 4.75
CA ASP A 92 29.96 36.58 3.55
C ASP A 92 28.71 35.71 3.39
N LYS A 93 27.69 35.88 4.24
CA LYS A 93 26.44 35.13 4.19
C LYS A 93 25.24 36.04 3.95
N ALA A 94 24.25 35.54 3.23
CA ALA A 94 22.98 36.23 3.03
C ALA A 94 21.80 35.26 3.16
N LYS A 95 20.66 35.78 3.58
CA LYS A 95 19.36 35.11 3.49
C LYS A 95 18.41 35.96 2.67
N VAL A 96 17.74 35.36 1.69
CA VAL A 96 16.80 36.01 0.77
C VAL A 96 15.48 35.25 0.78
N GLY A 97 14.41 35.91 1.21
CA GLY A 97 13.05 35.39 1.04
C GLY A 97 12.52 35.67 -0.35
N VAL A 98 11.83 34.70 -0.96
CA VAL A 98 11.20 34.83 -2.27
C VAL A 98 9.79 34.27 -2.21
N SER A 99 8.81 35.07 -2.61
CA SER A 99 7.44 34.61 -2.79
C SER A 99 7.23 34.26 -4.26
N VAL A 100 6.85 33.02 -4.56
CA VAL A 100 6.75 32.50 -5.93
C VAL A 100 5.32 32.06 -6.19
N GLU A 101 4.76 32.52 -7.31
CA GLU A 101 3.46 32.08 -7.81
C GLU A 101 3.67 31.25 -9.07
N TYR A 102 3.13 30.04 -9.10
CA TYR A 102 3.33 29.05 -10.17
C TYR A 102 2.02 28.34 -10.51
N THR A 103 2.01 27.61 -11.63
CA THR A 103 0.86 26.81 -12.03
C THR A 103 0.88 25.51 -11.25
N ASP A 104 -0.23 25.19 -10.60
CA ASP A 104 -0.44 23.88 -9.99
C ASP A 104 -0.91 22.90 -11.06
N THR A 105 -0.19 21.80 -11.21
CA THR A 105 -0.43 20.77 -12.23
C THR A 105 -1.01 19.47 -11.65
N SER A 106 -1.21 19.42 -10.33
CA SER A 106 -1.62 18.22 -9.60
C SER A 106 -2.93 17.63 -10.13
N GLU A 107 -3.95 18.45 -10.38
CA GLU A 107 -5.24 17.97 -10.92
C GLU A 107 -5.12 17.38 -12.33
N VAL A 108 -4.24 17.92 -13.16
CA VAL A 108 -4.04 17.45 -14.54
C VAL A 108 -3.31 16.11 -14.54
N ILE A 109 -2.28 16.00 -13.70
CA ILE A 109 -1.50 14.78 -13.54
C ILE A 109 -2.36 13.68 -12.90
N GLY A 110 -3.13 14.00 -11.87
CA GLY A 110 -4.05 13.04 -11.23
C GLY A 110 -5.08 12.45 -12.19
N ASP A 111 -5.65 13.24 -13.10
CA ASP A 111 -6.57 12.75 -14.13
C ASP A 111 -5.88 11.84 -15.17
N ALA A 112 -4.65 12.17 -15.54
CA ALA A 112 -3.84 11.34 -16.44
C ALA A 112 -3.58 9.96 -15.81
N PHE A 113 -3.19 9.95 -14.53
CA PHE A 113 -3.01 8.73 -13.74
C PHE A 113 -4.30 7.94 -13.57
N ALA A 114 -5.44 8.61 -13.30
CA ALA A 114 -6.72 7.90 -13.21
C ALA A 114 -7.07 7.16 -14.52
N THR A 115 -6.74 7.74 -15.68
CA THR A 115 -6.93 7.09 -16.98
C THR A 115 -5.99 5.89 -17.15
N TYR A 116 -4.74 6.03 -16.72
CA TYR A 116 -3.76 4.95 -16.71
C TYR A 116 -4.19 3.78 -15.81
N ILE A 117 -4.70 4.07 -14.60
CA ILE A 117 -5.24 3.04 -13.68
C ILE A 117 -6.42 2.30 -14.31
N MET A 118 -7.35 2.99 -14.97
CA MET A 118 -8.46 2.33 -15.66
C MET A 118 -7.96 1.38 -16.75
N ALA A 119 -6.91 1.76 -17.48
CA ALA A 119 -6.32 0.90 -18.49
C ALA A 119 -5.55 -0.29 -17.88
N LEU A 120 -4.87 -0.10 -16.74
CA LEU A 120 -4.28 -1.18 -15.95
C LEU A 120 -5.34 -2.20 -15.52
N PHE A 121 -6.48 -1.74 -14.99
CA PHE A 121 -7.60 -2.62 -14.66
C PHE A 121 -8.09 -3.39 -15.88
N ASP A 122 -8.30 -2.72 -17.02
CA ASP A 122 -8.73 -3.39 -18.25
C ASP A 122 -7.71 -4.43 -18.73
N LEU A 123 -6.41 -4.16 -18.59
CA LEU A 123 -5.32 -5.10 -18.90
C LEU A 123 -5.37 -6.35 -18.01
N MET A 124 -5.60 -6.18 -16.70
CA MET A 124 -5.72 -7.31 -15.78
C MET A 124 -6.89 -8.25 -16.11
N PHE A 125 -7.96 -7.74 -16.73
CA PHE A 125 -9.13 -8.53 -17.14
C PHE A 125 -9.12 -8.96 -18.62
N SER A 126 -8.05 -8.67 -19.36
CA SER A 126 -7.95 -8.91 -20.80
C SER A 126 -6.64 -9.60 -21.18
N GLU A 127 -6.72 -10.87 -21.62
CA GLU A 127 -5.56 -11.65 -22.11
C GLU A 127 -4.85 -11.04 -23.33
N ASP A 128 -5.47 -10.07 -24.02
CA ASP A 128 -4.97 -9.48 -25.27
C ASP A 128 -4.24 -8.13 -25.12
N ALA A 129 -4.22 -7.55 -23.91
CA ALA A 129 -3.66 -6.21 -23.72
C ALA A 129 -2.15 -6.25 -23.44
N SER A 130 -1.44 -5.19 -23.83
CA SER A 130 0.02 -5.11 -23.85
C SER A 130 0.56 -3.87 -23.12
N GLU A 131 1.86 -3.85 -22.82
CA GLU A 131 2.54 -2.65 -22.27
C GLU A 131 2.32 -1.40 -23.16
N GLU A 132 2.26 -1.57 -24.49
CA GLU A 132 1.97 -0.49 -25.46
C GLU A 132 0.58 0.14 -25.22
N ASP A 133 -0.39 -0.63 -24.72
CA ASP A 133 -1.74 -0.12 -24.40
C ASP A 133 -1.73 0.76 -23.14
N LEU A 134 -0.87 0.45 -22.17
CA LEU A 134 -0.69 1.25 -20.95
C LEU A 134 -0.01 2.58 -21.23
N GLU A 135 1.08 2.55 -22.00
CA GLU A 135 1.81 3.76 -22.44
C GLU A 135 0.87 4.71 -23.19
N LYS A 136 0.06 4.15 -24.09
CA LYS A 136 -0.95 4.90 -24.83
C LYS A 136 -2.03 5.47 -23.91
N ALA A 137 -2.51 4.70 -22.93
CA ALA A 137 -3.51 5.17 -21.98
C ALA A 137 -3.02 6.35 -21.14
N PHE A 138 -1.77 6.30 -20.65
CA PHE A 138 -1.17 7.42 -19.94
C PHE A 138 -1.04 8.66 -20.85
N THR A 139 -0.53 8.47 -22.07
CA THR A 139 -0.32 9.57 -23.02
C THR A 139 -1.64 10.22 -23.45
N GLU A 140 -2.67 9.43 -23.76
CA GLU A 140 -4.01 9.92 -24.11
C GLU A 140 -4.70 10.57 -22.91
N GLY A 141 -4.56 9.97 -21.72
CA GLY A 141 -5.06 10.52 -20.46
C GLY A 141 -4.47 11.90 -20.17
N LEU A 142 -3.14 12.03 -20.28
CA LEU A 142 -2.43 13.29 -20.09
C LEU A 142 -2.85 14.34 -21.12
N ALA A 143 -2.89 13.98 -22.41
CA ALA A 143 -3.30 14.92 -23.46
C ALA A 143 -4.73 15.42 -23.25
N ASN A 144 -5.65 14.52 -22.89
CA ASN A 144 -7.04 14.86 -22.59
C ASN A 144 -7.15 15.74 -21.34
N ALA A 145 -6.42 15.41 -20.27
CA ALA A 145 -6.42 16.21 -19.04
C ALA A 145 -5.92 17.63 -19.32
N ILE A 146 -4.84 17.78 -20.10
CA ILE A 146 -4.31 19.09 -20.51
C ILE A 146 -5.33 19.90 -21.32
N GLU A 147 -6.11 19.26 -22.20
CA GLU A 147 -7.11 19.96 -23.02
C GLU A 147 -8.37 20.35 -22.25
N THR A 148 -8.74 19.58 -21.22
CA THR A 148 -10.06 19.68 -20.58
C THR A 148 -10.05 20.32 -19.20
N LYS A 149 -8.92 20.30 -18.50
CA LYS A 149 -8.81 20.83 -17.14
C LYS A 149 -8.28 22.26 -17.13
N GLU A 150 -8.92 23.08 -16.29
CA GLU A 150 -8.38 24.40 -15.97
C GLU A 150 -7.31 24.24 -14.89
N THR A 151 -6.13 24.81 -15.12
CA THR A 151 -5.06 24.81 -14.11
C THR A 151 -5.29 25.89 -13.06
N THR A 152 -4.91 25.59 -11.82
CA THR A 152 -4.97 26.54 -10.72
C THR A 152 -3.59 27.18 -10.48
N ARG A 153 -3.54 28.15 -9.57
CA ARG A 153 -2.32 28.85 -9.19
C ARG A 153 -2.01 28.59 -7.73
N ALA A 154 -0.77 28.21 -7.44
CA ALA A 154 -0.25 28.05 -6.11
C ALA A 154 0.77 29.15 -5.78
N THR A 155 1.02 29.39 -4.50
CA THR A 155 2.02 30.35 -4.01
C THR A 155 2.87 29.72 -2.94
N GLU A 156 4.19 29.81 -3.09
CA GLU A 156 5.19 29.26 -2.17
C GLU A 156 6.16 30.35 -1.70
N ASP A 157 6.45 30.38 -0.40
CA ASP A 157 7.37 31.35 0.21
C ASP A 157 8.70 30.67 0.58
N LEU A 158 9.71 30.83 -0.28
CA LEU A 158 11.01 30.18 -0.16
C LEU A 158 12.03 31.02 0.62
N SER A 159 12.85 30.39 1.46
CA SER A 159 14.01 31.01 2.14
C SER A 159 15.32 30.46 1.59
N LEU A 160 16.05 31.30 0.86
CA LEU A 160 17.32 30.95 0.23
C LEU A 160 18.50 31.54 1.02
N ASP A 161 19.40 30.67 1.45
CA ASP A 161 20.68 30.96 2.08
C ASP A 161 21.77 31.01 0.99
N LEU A 162 22.62 32.03 1.08
CA LEU A 162 23.71 32.24 0.13
C LEU A 162 25.03 32.49 0.86
N ILE A 163 26.12 32.12 0.19
CA ILE A 163 27.49 32.46 0.56
C ILE A 163 28.17 33.24 -0.56
N LEU A 164 29.02 34.19 -0.19
CA LEU A 164 29.88 34.92 -1.12
C LEU A 164 31.22 34.17 -1.26
N LYS A 165 31.42 33.48 -2.38
CA LYS A 165 32.67 32.75 -2.71
C LYS A 165 33.26 33.26 -4.00
N ASP A 166 34.57 33.50 -4.00
CA ASP A 166 35.32 33.98 -5.16
C ASP A 166 34.75 35.24 -5.82
N GLY A 167 34.06 36.07 -5.03
CA GLY A 167 33.41 37.29 -5.51
C GLY A 167 32.04 37.09 -6.15
N GLU A 168 31.46 35.89 -6.09
CA GLU A 168 30.10 35.58 -6.54
C GLU A 168 29.25 35.03 -5.40
N TRP A 169 27.97 35.40 -5.35
CA TRP A 169 27.01 34.77 -4.45
C TRP A 169 26.58 33.43 -5.01
N LYS A 170 26.55 32.40 -4.16
CA LYS A 170 26.06 31.04 -4.48
C LYS A 170 25.03 30.62 -3.45
N LEU A 171 23.99 29.92 -3.88
CA LEU A 171 22.99 29.29 -3.03
C LEU A 171 23.64 28.15 -2.26
N THR A 172 23.49 28.13 -0.94
CA THR A 172 23.97 27.04 -0.08
C THR A 172 22.88 26.06 0.31
N ASN A 173 21.62 26.43 0.03
CA ASN A 173 20.48 25.54 0.09
C ASN A 173 19.62 25.76 -1.16
N VAL A 174 18.99 24.69 -1.60
CA VAL A 174 17.81 24.73 -2.47
C VAL A 174 16.76 23.94 -1.68
N PRO A 175 15.76 24.61 -1.10
CA PRO A 175 14.72 23.93 -0.33
C PRO A 175 13.95 22.96 -1.23
N GLU A 176 13.45 21.85 -0.69
CA GLU A 176 12.69 20.83 -1.43
C GLU A 176 11.46 21.45 -2.11
N GLU A 177 10.84 22.44 -1.47
CA GLU A 177 9.71 23.21 -1.99
C GLU A 177 10.05 23.95 -3.30
N ALA A 178 11.33 24.19 -3.60
CA ALA A 178 11.74 24.75 -4.89
C ALA A 178 11.54 23.76 -6.05
N ALA A 179 11.59 22.44 -5.79
CA ALA A 179 11.26 21.42 -6.78
C ALA A 179 9.76 21.43 -7.11
N ASN A 180 8.91 21.60 -6.08
CA ASN A 180 7.45 21.72 -6.25
C ASN A 180 7.07 22.92 -7.12
N VAL A 181 7.74 24.05 -6.91
CA VAL A 181 7.58 25.24 -7.75
C VAL A 181 8.01 24.99 -9.19
N MET A 182 9.10 24.26 -9.42
CA MET A 182 9.65 23.99 -10.74
C MET A 182 8.79 22.98 -11.53
N LEU A 183 8.29 21.96 -10.85
CA LEU A 183 7.53 20.85 -11.42
C LEU A 183 6.02 21.01 -11.22
N GLY A 184 5.55 22.17 -10.74
CA GLY A 184 4.12 22.47 -10.60
C GLY A 184 3.36 21.52 -9.67
N ASN A 185 3.96 21.15 -8.54
CA ASN A 185 3.44 20.14 -7.60
C ASN A 185 3.37 18.70 -8.14
N LEU A 186 4.08 18.36 -9.24
CA LEU A 186 4.18 16.97 -9.69
C LEU A 186 4.64 16.01 -8.58
N MET A 187 5.67 16.38 -7.79
CA MET A 187 6.17 15.52 -6.70
C MET A 187 5.09 15.26 -5.66
N HIS A 188 4.36 16.30 -5.24
CA HIS A 188 3.22 16.12 -4.33
C HIS A 188 2.08 15.31 -4.94
N ALA A 189 1.79 15.48 -6.23
CA ALA A 189 0.80 14.65 -6.90
C ALA A 189 1.25 13.18 -6.97
N MET A 190 2.54 12.93 -7.13
CA MET A 190 3.12 11.59 -7.08
C MET A 190 3.16 11.04 -5.65
N ASP A 191 3.42 11.85 -4.63
CA ASP A 191 3.35 11.45 -3.22
C ASP A 191 1.90 11.14 -2.82
N ASP A 192 0.93 11.95 -3.23
CA ASP A 192 -0.51 11.70 -3.00
C ASP A 192 -0.96 10.41 -3.72
N LEU A 193 -0.40 10.13 -4.90
CA LEU A 193 -0.61 8.88 -5.60
C LEU A 193 0.10 7.72 -4.88
N ASP A 194 1.34 7.90 -4.46
CA ASP A 194 2.08 6.91 -3.69
C ASP A 194 1.33 6.60 -2.39
N ASP A 195 0.77 7.58 -1.69
CA ASP A 195 -0.12 7.39 -0.54
C ASP A 195 -1.43 6.66 -0.92
N LEU A 196 -1.99 6.92 -2.11
CA LEU A 196 -3.14 6.17 -2.64
C LEU A 196 -2.80 4.71 -2.98
N PHE A 197 -1.54 4.41 -3.27
CA PHE A 197 -1.06 3.06 -3.59
C PHE A 197 -0.36 2.37 -2.40
N SER A 198 0.14 3.12 -1.41
CA SER A 198 0.87 2.66 -0.23
C SER A 198 0.04 2.71 1.05
N GLY A 199 -1.11 3.39 1.04
CA GLY A 199 -2.17 3.19 2.02
C GLY A 199 -2.79 1.82 1.81
N GLU A 200 -2.42 0.86 2.67
CA GLU A 200 -2.95 -0.50 2.83
C GLU A 200 -3.89 -0.95 1.68
N GLY A 201 -3.32 -1.32 0.53
CA GLY A 201 -4.16 -1.80 -0.58
C GLY A 201 -3.53 -2.05 -1.94
N PHE A 202 -2.30 -1.59 -2.25
CA PHE A 202 -1.64 -1.99 -3.49
C PHE A 202 -0.10 -1.94 -3.41
N ASP A 203 0.47 -2.88 -2.65
CA ASP A 203 1.90 -3.20 -2.71
C ASP A 203 2.21 -3.86 -4.06
N TRP A 204 3.08 -3.24 -4.86
CA TRP A 204 3.55 -3.82 -6.12
C TRP A 204 4.58 -4.94 -5.92
N GLY A 205 5.03 -5.24 -4.69
CA GLY A 205 5.60 -6.52 -4.21
C GLY A 205 6.77 -7.18 -4.99
N GLY A 206 7.18 -6.68 -6.14
CA GLY A 206 7.93 -7.42 -7.17
C GLY A 206 9.44 -7.53 -6.97
N ASP A 207 9.93 -7.41 -5.74
CA ASP A 207 11.38 -7.45 -5.42
C ASP A 207 11.79 -8.72 -4.66
N ALA A 208 10.87 -9.66 -4.41
CA ALA A 208 11.21 -10.93 -3.79
C ALA A 208 11.92 -11.84 -4.81
N GLU A 209 13.16 -12.27 -4.52
CA GLU A 209 13.81 -13.29 -5.35
C GLU A 209 13.03 -14.62 -5.23
N PRO A 210 12.50 -15.18 -6.33
CA PRO A 210 11.74 -16.42 -6.31
C PRO A 210 12.54 -17.57 -5.66
N VAL A 211 11.92 -18.25 -4.72
CA VAL A 211 12.48 -19.41 -4.02
C VAL A 211 11.87 -20.68 -4.57
N ASP A 212 12.69 -21.61 -5.07
CA ASP A 212 12.22 -22.94 -5.45
C ASP A 212 12.19 -23.88 -4.23
N TYR A 213 11.04 -24.49 -3.96
CA TYR A 213 10.90 -25.51 -2.92
C TYR A 213 11.27 -26.92 -3.46
N PRO A 214 11.89 -27.79 -2.66
CA PRO A 214 12.31 -29.13 -3.09
C PRO A 214 11.17 -30.14 -3.33
N ILE A 215 9.90 -29.72 -3.27
CA ILE A 215 8.72 -30.54 -3.58
C ILE A 215 8.60 -30.81 -5.08
N ALA A 216 8.32 -32.06 -5.45
CA ALA A 216 8.15 -32.44 -6.84
C ALA A 216 7.26 -33.68 -7.00
N ASP A 217 6.31 -33.61 -7.94
CA ASP A 217 5.43 -34.70 -8.36
C ASP A 217 4.71 -35.45 -7.21
N GLU A 218 4.26 -34.72 -6.19
CA GLU A 218 3.55 -35.27 -5.04
C GLU A 218 2.06 -35.46 -5.35
N VAL A 219 1.59 -36.72 -5.32
CA VAL A 219 0.18 -37.02 -5.57
C VAL A 219 -0.63 -36.83 -4.29
N VAL A 220 -1.46 -35.78 -4.26
CA VAL A 220 -2.24 -35.38 -3.08
C VAL A 220 -3.68 -35.90 -3.09
N LEU A 221 -4.20 -36.26 -4.26
CA LEU A 221 -5.52 -36.86 -4.44
C LEU A 221 -5.45 -37.89 -5.57
N ASP A 222 -5.94 -39.11 -5.34
CA ASP A 222 -6.04 -40.12 -6.39
C ASP A 222 -7.18 -41.10 -6.11
N ASN A 223 -8.26 -41.00 -6.88
CA ASN A 223 -9.40 -41.91 -6.83
C ASN A 223 -9.86 -42.31 -8.25
N ASP A 224 -10.97 -43.04 -8.35
CA ASP A 224 -11.48 -43.55 -9.63
C ASP A 224 -11.92 -42.44 -10.61
N GLU A 225 -12.30 -41.27 -10.11
CA GLU A 225 -12.88 -40.17 -10.90
C GLU A 225 -11.88 -39.02 -11.14
N VAL A 226 -10.96 -38.76 -10.21
CA VAL A 226 -10.02 -37.64 -10.28
C VAL A 226 -8.63 -37.97 -9.73
N ARG A 227 -7.65 -37.16 -10.11
CA ARG A 227 -6.31 -37.12 -9.50
C ARG A 227 -5.79 -35.69 -9.48
N MET A 228 -5.10 -35.33 -8.40
CA MET A 228 -4.39 -34.06 -8.27
C MET A 228 -2.94 -34.34 -7.86
N THR A 229 -1.99 -33.71 -8.54
CA THR A 229 -0.56 -33.82 -8.27
C THR A 229 0.03 -32.43 -8.09
N VAL A 230 0.73 -32.18 -6.99
CA VAL A 230 1.57 -31.00 -6.81
C VAL A 230 2.89 -31.26 -7.56
N VAL A 231 3.07 -30.60 -8.69
CA VAL A 231 4.18 -30.82 -9.63
C VAL A 231 5.45 -30.13 -9.14
N SER A 232 5.31 -28.90 -8.66
CA SER A 232 6.40 -28.08 -8.10
C SER A 232 5.83 -26.99 -7.21
N GLY A 233 6.65 -26.37 -6.37
CA GLY A 233 6.26 -25.21 -5.58
C GLY A 233 7.41 -24.24 -5.39
N GLY A 234 7.09 -22.97 -5.17
CA GLY A 234 8.06 -21.93 -4.88
C GLY A 234 7.38 -20.65 -4.37
N THR A 235 8.13 -19.56 -4.35
CA THR A 235 7.55 -18.21 -4.31
C THR A 235 7.60 -17.58 -5.69
N ASP A 236 6.64 -16.72 -5.99
CA ASP A 236 6.71 -15.86 -7.17
C ASP A 236 7.45 -14.55 -6.87
N GLU A 237 7.35 -13.59 -7.80
CA GLU A 237 8.01 -12.29 -7.70
C GLU A 237 7.38 -11.36 -6.63
N TRP A 238 6.14 -11.64 -6.22
CA TRP A 238 5.43 -10.92 -5.16
C TRP A 238 5.61 -11.55 -3.78
N GLY A 239 6.35 -12.66 -3.69
CA GLY A 239 6.52 -13.40 -2.45
C GLY A 239 5.36 -14.32 -2.11
N GLU A 240 4.34 -14.43 -2.96
CA GLU A 240 3.25 -15.38 -2.76
C GLU A 240 3.76 -16.81 -2.91
N ILE A 241 3.17 -17.74 -2.17
CA ILE A 241 3.55 -19.15 -2.24
C ILE A 241 2.73 -19.81 -3.34
N VAL A 242 3.39 -20.24 -4.41
CA VAL A 242 2.74 -20.79 -5.61
C VAL A 242 3.11 -22.26 -5.81
N PHE A 243 2.09 -23.12 -5.88
CA PHE A 243 2.22 -24.52 -6.26
C PHE A 243 1.64 -24.77 -7.65
N LYS A 244 2.45 -25.33 -8.54
CA LYS A 244 1.96 -25.82 -9.85
C LYS A 244 1.31 -27.17 -9.64
N VAL A 245 0.05 -27.29 -10.03
CA VAL A 245 -0.75 -28.50 -9.83
C VAL A 245 -1.23 -29.07 -11.16
N LEU A 246 -1.26 -30.39 -11.26
CA LEU A 246 -1.86 -31.13 -12.36
C LEU A 246 -3.18 -31.73 -11.87
N CYS A 247 -4.29 -31.19 -12.38
CA CYS A 247 -5.64 -31.65 -12.13
C CYS A 247 -6.09 -32.58 -13.26
N GLU A 248 -6.39 -33.83 -12.94
CA GLU A 248 -6.80 -34.86 -13.92
C GLU A 248 -8.24 -35.29 -13.63
N ASN A 249 -9.13 -35.03 -14.59
CA ASN A 249 -10.50 -35.54 -14.56
C ASN A 249 -10.57 -36.85 -15.36
N LYS A 250 -10.74 -37.95 -14.64
CA LYS A 250 -10.83 -39.31 -15.21
C LYS A 250 -12.26 -39.70 -15.57
N SER A 251 -13.25 -38.86 -15.24
CA SER A 251 -14.64 -39.08 -15.60
C SER A 251 -14.82 -39.11 -17.11
N ALA A 252 -15.74 -39.95 -17.57
CA ALA A 252 -16.05 -40.06 -19.00
C ALA A 252 -17.08 -39.02 -19.47
N GLU A 253 -17.85 -38.44 -18.55
CA GLU A 253 -19.05 -37.65 -18.90
C GLU A 253 -19.14 -36.31 -18.19
N LYS A 254 -18.56 -36.14 -17.00
CA LYS A 254 -18.71 -34.94 -16.17
C LYS A 254 -17.47 -34.07 -16.20
N SER A 255 -17.62 -32.75 -16.29
CA SER A 255 -16.58 -31.82 -15.86
C SER A 255 -16.53 -31.74 -14.34
N TYR A 256 -15.37 -31.40 -13.78
CA TYR A 256 -15.23 -31.15 -12.36
C TYR A 256 -14.39 -29.89 -12.14
N VAL A 257 -14.76 -29.14 -11.12
CA VAL A 257 -13.97 -28.03 -10.58
C VAL A 257 -13.12 -28.57 -9.45
N PHE A 258 -11.83 -28.25 -9.47
CA PHE A 258 -10.90 -28.44 -8.36
C PHE A 258 -10.74 -27.11 -7.63
N SER A 259 -10.88 -27.16 -6.31
CA SER A 259 -10.72 -26.03 -5.42
C SER A 259 -9.99 -26.46 -4.15
N ILE A 260 -9.26 -25.52 -3.55
CA ILE A 260 -8.62 -25.71 -2.24
C ILE A 260 -9.19 -24.67 -1.28
N ASP A 261 -9.65 -25.16 -0.15
CA ASP A 261 -10.19 -24.38 0.97
C ASP A 261 -9.38 -24.70 2.25
N ASP A 262 -9.63 -23.91 3.31
CA ASP A 262 -9.09 -24.10 4.66
C ASP A 262 -7.59 -24.42 4.70
N VAL A 263 -6.80 -23.54 4.07
CA VAL A 263 -5.35 -23.67 4.02
C VAL A 263 -4.74 -23.28 5.35
N ASN A 264 -3.84 -24.12 5.85
CA ASN A 264 -3.11 -23.94 7.09
C ASN A 264 -1.60 -24.08 6.83
N VAL A 265 -0.85 -23.01 7.04
CA VAL A 265 0.61 -22.94 6.90
C VAL A 265 1.24 -22.87 8.28
N ASN A 266 2.06 -23.86 8.63
CA ASN A 266 2.74 -23.94 9.93
C ASN A 266 1.82 -23.75 11.15
N GLY A 267 0.55 -24.17 11.06
CA GLY A 267 -0.44 -24.00 12.13
C GLY A 267 -1.26 -22.70 12.09
N TRP A 268 -1.05 -21.86 11.07
CA TRP A 268 -1.80 -20.63 10.83
C TRP A 268 -2.66 -20.72 9.57
N ARG A 269 -3.94 -20.34 9.68
CA ARG A 269 -4.81 -20.18 8.54
C ARG A 269 -4.23 -19.11 7.60
N ALA A 270 -4.22 -19.42 6.31
CA ALA A 270 -3.82 -18.51 5.26
C ALA A 270 -4.94 -18.40 4.22
N GLY A 271 -5.03 -17.23 3.58
CA GLY A 271 -5.84 -17.06 2.38
C GLY A 271 -5.22 -17.81 1.20
N SER A 272 -6.05 -18.28 0.28
CA SER A 272 -5.56 -18.98 -0.90
C SER A 272 -6.51 -18.90 -2.08
N SER A 273 -6.00 -19.21 -3.27
CA SER A 273 -6.81 -19.39 -4.46
C SER A 273 -6.42 -20.65 -5.23
N LEU A 274 -7.44 -21.42 -5.59
CA LEU A 274 -7.41 -22.40 -6.68
C LEU A 274 -8.85 -22.59 -7.15
N TYR A 275 -9.07 -22.36 -8.45
CA TYR A 275 -10.31 -22.71 -9.12
C TYR A 275 -9.96 -23.21 -10.51
N GLU A 276 -10.13 -24.51 -10.74
CA GLU A 276 -9.77 -25.13 -12.02
C GLU A 276 -10.86 -26.07 -12.51
N GLU A 277 -11.55 -25.69 -13.59
CA GLU A 277 -12.53 -26.54 -14.25
C GLU A 277 -11.86 -27.45 -15.29
N VAL A 278 -11.92 -28.76 -15.04
CA VAL A 278 -11.38 -29.77 -15.94
C VAL A 278 -12.51 -30.56 -16.59
N ALA A 279 -12.63 -30.44 -17.92
CA ALA A 279 -13.60 -31.21 -18.70
C ALA A 279 -13.38 -32.73 -18.59
N ALA A 280 -14.44 -33.51 -18.83
CA ALA A 280 -14.41 -34.98 -18.76
C ALA A 280 -13.25 -35.59 -19.58
N GLY A 281 -12.45 -36.44 -18.94
CA GLY A 281 -11.34 -37.16 -19.55
C GLY A 281 -10.17 -36.27 -19.94
N LYS A 282 -10.06 -35.06 -19.37
CA LYS A 282 -8.98 -34.09 -19.62
C LYS A 282 -8.11 -33.92 -18.38
N SER A 283 -6.99 -33.25 -18.60
CA SER A 283 -6.09 -32.79 -17.56
C SER A 283 -5.83 -31.31 -17.79
N SER A 284 -5.62 -30.57 -16.70
CA SER A 284 -5.22 -29.17 -16.72
C SER A 284 -4.07 -28.93 -15.77
N ASN A 285 -3.18 -28.00 -16.12
CA ASN A 285 -2.19 -27.48 -15.19
C ASN A 285 -2.76 -26.16 -14.66
N ALA A 286 -2.75 -26.00 -13.35
CA ALA A 286 -3.21 -24.81 -12.67
C ALA A 286 -2.18 -24.38 -11.62
N GLU A 287 -2.41 -23.21 -11.05
CA GLU A 287 -1.62 -22.67 -9.96
C GLU A 287 -2.52 -22.59 -8.71
N PHE A 288 -2.02 -23.19 -7.63
CA PHE A 288 -2.58 -23.07 -6.29
C PHE A 288 -1.71 -22.06 -5.54
N THR A 289 -2.30 -20.92 -5.23
CA THR A 289 -1.60 -19.79 -4.62
C THR A 289 -2.05 -19.60 -3.18
N ILE A 290 -1.10 -19.41 -2.28
CA ILE A 290 -1.34 -19.02 -0.89
C ILE A 290 -0.83 -17.59 -0.72
N PHE A 291 -1.71 -16.71 -0.27
CA PHE A 291 -1.41 -15.30 -0.06
C PHE A 291 -0.47 -15.14 1.14
N SER A 292 0.56 -14.29 0.98
CA SER A 292 1.63 -14.12 1.97
C SER A 292 1.30 -13.06 3.03
N ASP A 293 0.35 -12.17 2.77
CA ASP A 293 -0.09 -11.06 3.63
C ASP A 293 -0.19 -11.42 5.12
N THR A 294 -0.99 -12.43 5.46
CA THR A 294 -1.20 -12.84 6.85
C THR A 294 0.05 -13.54 7.41
N LEU A 295 0.78 -14.27 6.57
CA LEU A 295 1.98 -15.01 6.98
C LEU A 295 3.12 -14.06 7.33
N GLU A 296 3.32 -13.01 6.54
CA GLU A 296 4.29 -11.96 6.77
C GLU A 296 4.01 -11.19 8.05
N GLU A 297 2.74 -10.85 8.31
CA GLU A 297 2.31 -10.22 9.56
C GLU A 297 2.71 -11.06 10.79
N ILE A 298 2.61 -12.38 10.68
CA ILE A 298 2.98 -13.32 11.75
C ILE A 298 4.50 -13.53 11.84
N GLY A 299 5.24 -13.22 10.76
CA GLY A 299 6.67 -13.50 10.64
C GLY A 299 6.98 -14.94 10.21
N ILE A 300 6.10 -15.56 9.42
CA ILE A 300 6.33 -16.86 8.78
C ILE A 300 7.13 -16.64 7.48
N GLU A 301 8.38 -17.08 7.47
CA GLU A 301 9.30 -16.90 6.33
C GLU A 301 9.23 -18.04 5.29
N SER A 302 8.72 -19.22 5.66
CA SER A 302 8.62 -20.37 4.76
C SER A 302 7.46 -21.31 5.08
N PRO A 303 6.82 -21.92 4.05
CA PRO A 303 5.76 -22.90 4.24
C PRO A 303 6.35 -24.28 4.52
N ASP A 304 6.71 -24.56 5.76
CA ASP A 304 7.34 -25.84 6.12
C ASP A 304 6.34 -26.99 6.15
N LYS A 305 5.10 -26.70 6.57
CA LYS A 305 3.96 -27.60 6.53
C LYS A 305 2.75 -26.86 5.99
N VAL A 306 2.12 -27.43 4.97
CA VAL A 306 0.87 -26.91 4.40
C VAL A 306 -0.19 -28.00 4.49
N GLU A 307 -1.31 -27.70 5.14
CA GLU A 307 -2.49 -28.55 5.24
C GLU A 307 -3.64 -27.86 4.51
N CYS A 308 -4.36 -28.61 3.68
CA CYS A 308 -5.41 -28.06 2.82
C CYS A 308 -6.63 -28.97 2.83
N LEU A 309 -7.82 -28.39 2.63
CA LEU A 309 -9.02 -29.11 2.25
C LEU A 309 -9.19 -29.05 0.72
N VAL A 310 -9.08 -30.18 0.03
CA VAL A 310 -9.39 -30.24 -1.41
C VAL A 310 -10.87 -30.53 -1.61
N ARG A 311 -11.52 -29.68 -2.40
CA ARG A 311 -12.89 -29.86 -2.84
C ARG A 311 -12.94 -30.06 -4.34
N VAL A 312 -13.62 -31.13 -4.74
CA VAL A 312 -13.89 -31.43 -6.15
C VAL A 312 -15.38 -31.60 -6.32
N TYR A 313 -15.99 -30.83 -7.22
CA TYR A 313 -17.44 -30.85 -7.43
C TYR A 313 -17.81 -30.60 -8.89
N ASN A 314 -19.06 -30.88 -9.26
CA ASN A 314 -19.58 -30.58 -10.59
C ASN A 314 -20.54 -29.39 -10.50
N GLU A 315 -20.29 -28.33 -11.26
CA GLU A 315 -21.08 -27.10 -11.20
C GLU A 315 -22.46 -27.18 -11.86
N ASP A 316 -22.66 -28.12 -12.78
CA ASP A 316 -23.96 -28.26 -13.44
C ASP A 316 -25.03 -28.90 -12.54
N ASP A 317 -24.65 -29.43 -11.37
CA ASP A 317 -25.52 -30.23 -10.49
C ASP A 317 -25.67 -29.64 -9.08
N TRP A 318 -25.72 -28.30 -8.97
CA TRP A 318 -25.89 -27.57 -7.69
C TRP A 318 -27.13 -27.96 -6.87
N TRP A 319 -28.11 -28.64 -7.48
CA TRP A 319 -29.37 -29.02 -6.82
C TRP A 319 -29.30 -30.36 -6.07
N ASN A 320 -28.33 -31.22 -6.38
CA ASN A 320 -28.26 -32.59 -5.88
C ASN A 320 -27.09 -32.87 -4.94
N ASP A 321 -26.29 -31.86 -4.60
CA ASP A 321 -25.17 -31.95 -3.67
C ASP A 321 -24.24 -33.12 -4.00
N ILE A 322 -23.30 -32.94 -4.93
CA ILE A 322 -22.25 -33.94 -5.16
C ILE A 322 -20.91 -33.25 -5.22
N LEU A 323 -20.52 -32.72 -4.06
CA LEU A 323 -19.12 -32.68 -3.67
C LEU A 323 -18.57 -34.11 -3.81
N LEU A 324 -17.75 -34.34 -4.83
CA LEU A 324 -17.12 -35.63 -5.12
C LEU A 324 -16.00 -35.91 -4.12
N VAL A 325 -15.26 -34.87 -3.76
CA VAL A 325 -14.15 -34.91 -2.81
C VAL A 325 -14.30 -33.75 -1.84
N ASP A 326 -14.14 -34.05 -0.55
CA ASP A 326 -14.03 -33.12 0.57
C ASP A 326 -13.06 -33.77 1.54
N ASP A 327 -11.77 -33.69 1.22
CA ASP A 327 -10.73 -34.43 1.93
C ASP A 327 -9.51 -33.54 2.19
N SER A 328 -8.78 -33.87 3.25
CA SER A 328 -7.60 -33.12 3.64
C SER A 328 -6.34 -33.77 3.08
N PHE A 329 -5.38 -32.95 2.66
CA PHE A 329 -4.02 -33.42 2.38
C PHE A 329 -2.98 -32.53 3.08
N THR A 330 -1.77 -33.06 3.23
CA THR A 330 -0.64 -32.35 3.84
C THR A 330 0.57 -32.50 2.93
N ILE A 331 1.28 -31.40 2.68
CA ILE A 331 2.56 -31.38 1.98
C ILE A 331 3.62 -30.70 2.85
N TYR A 332 4.89 -31.01 2.57
CA TYR A 332 6.06 -30.43 3.23
C TYR A 332 6.97 -29.74 2.20
N PRO A 333 6.62 -28.51 1.76
CA PRO A 333 7.31 -27.83 0.67
C PRO A 333 8.82 -27.74 0.89
N THR A 334 9.26 -27.37 2.10
CA THR A 334 10.70 -27.21 2.42
C THR A 334 11.44 -28.54 2.69
N GLY A 335 10.73 -29.67 2.69
CA GLY A 335 11.28 -31.00 2.92
C GLY A 335 11.60 -31.33 4.39
N LEU A 336 11.18 -30.48 5.33
CA LEU A 336 11.25 -30.74 6.76
C LEU A 336 10.30 -31.88 7.16
N SER A 337 10.66 -32.62 8.22
CA SER A 337 9.77 -33.61 8.81
C SER A 337 8.80 -32.99 9.81
N GLU A 338 7.65 -33.63 10.06
CA GLU A 338 6.65 -33.19 11.05
C GLU A 338 7.24 -32.80 12.42
N SER A 339 8.30 -33.50 12.88
CA SER A 339 8.94 -33.22 14.17
C SER A 339 9.84 -31.98 14.18
N GLU A 340 10.17 -31.44 13.01
CA GLU A 340 10.98 -30.23 12.83
C GLU A 340 10.11 -28.98 12.66
N ILE A 341 8.81 -29.15 12.40
CA ILE A 341 7.86 -28.04 12.25
C ILE A 341 7.65 -27.34 13.58
N THR A 342 7.78 -26.02 13.56
CA THR A 342 7.45 -25.15 14.68
C THR A 342 6.25 -24.28 14.31
N VAL A 343 5.27 -24.21 15.19
CA VAL A 343 4.16 -23.25 15.06
C VAL A 343 4.63 -21.94 15.69
N PRO A 344 4.83 -20.87 14.90
CA PRO A 344 5.25 -19.59 15.46
C PRO A 344 4.13 -18.95 16.28
N ASP A 345 4.51 -18.23 17.32
CA ASP A 345 3.62 -17.32 18.03
C ASP A 345 3.47 -16.03 17.22
N ARG A 346 2.27 -15.42 17.21
CA ARG A 346 2.11 -14.09 16.61
C ARG A 346 2.89 -13.03 17.39
N PRO A 347 3.30 -11.93 16.74
CA PRO A 347 3.72 -10.72 17.43
C PRO A 347 2.64 -10.23 18.40
N THR A 348 3.05 -9.86 19.61
CA THR A 348 2.18 -9.17 20.58
C THR A 348 2.22 -7.68 20.32
N GLN A 349 1.06 -7.02 20.31
CA GLN A 349 0.97 -5.57 20.13
C GLN A 349 0.48 -4.86 21.39
N THR A 350 0.80 -3.57 21.51
CA THR A 350 0.31 -2.76 22.63
C THR A 350 -1.15 -2.42 22.38
N GLY A 351 -2.00 -2.61 23.39
CA GLY A 351 -3.43 -2.27 23.31
C GLY A 351 -4.36 -3.45 23.02
N GLU A 352 -3.82 -4.64 22.74
CA GLU A 352 -4.63 -5.84 22.54
C GLU A 352 -5.42 -6.24 23.81
N VAL A 353 -6.64 -6.74 23.60
CA VAL A 353 -7.58 -7.13 24.66
C VAL A 353 -7.87 -8.63 24.55
N VAL A 354 -7.40 -9.39 25.54
CA VAL A 354 -7.75 -10.81 25.67
C VAL A 354 -9.20 -10.93 26.14
N LEU A 355 -10.06 -11.43 25.27
CA LEU A 355 -11.48 -11.66 25.60
C LEU A 355 -11.64 -12.99 26.33
N GLU A 356 -10.95 -14.03 25.88
CA GLU A 356 -10.99 -15.36 26.49
C GLU A 356 -9.68 -16.12 26.21
N ASP A 357 -9.25 -16.92 27.19
CA ASP A 357 -8.10 -17.80 27.07
C ASP A 357 -8.31 -19.03 27.97
N ASN A 358 -8.79 -20.13 27.37
CA ASN A 358 -9.13 -21.35 28.09
C ASN A 358 -8.78 -22.62 27.30
N ASP A 359 -9.11 -23.77 27.89
CA ASP A 359 -8.83 -25.10 27.32
C ASP A 359 -9.57 -25.39 25.99
N ILE A 360 -10.56 -24.57 25.60
CA ILE A 360 -11.33 -24.72 24.34
C ILE A 360 -10.74 -23.82 23.27
N PHE A 361 -10.58 -22.52 23.55
CA PHE A 361 -10.06 -21.55 22.59
C PHE A 361 -9.42 -20.33 23.28
N THR A 362 -8.66 -19.58 22.49
CA THR A 362 -8.16 -18.25 22.84
C THR A 362 -8.72 -17.25 21.84
N MET A 363 -9.19 -16.09 22.31
CA MET A 363 -9.64 -14.98 21.48
C MET A 363 -9.07 -13.66 22.02
N VAL A 364 -8.41 -12.90 21.15
CA VAL A 364 -7.82 -11.59 21.46
C VAL A 364 -8.25 -10.60 20.40
N VAL A 365 -8.80 -9.45 20.80
CA VAL A 365 -9.04 -8.32 19.89
C VAL A 365 -7.78 -7.48 19.86
N LEU A 366 -7.23 -7.26 18.66
CA LEU A 366 -5.95 -6.60 18.45
C LEU A 366 -6.10 -5.08 18.37
N GLY A 367 -7.24 -4.59 17.86
CA GLY A 367 -7.55 -3.18 17.74
C GLY A 367 -8.62 -2.93 16.69
N GLU A 368 -8.87 -1.65 16.41
CA GLU A 368 -9.63 -1.22 15.24
C GLU A 368 -8.81 -1.43 13.97
N GLU A 369 -9.50 -1.81 12.90
CA GLU A 369 -8.94 -2.00 11.56
C GLU A 369 -9.56 -0.94 10.64
N ASP A 370 -8.72 -0.23 9.89
CA ASP A 370 -9.19 0.86 9.02
C ASP A 370 -9.74 0.26 7.72
N LEU A 371 -11.04 -0.01 7.72
CA LEU A 371 -11.74 -0.46 6.53
C LEU A 371 -12.45 0.70 5.85
N SER A 372 -12.24 0.86 4.54
CA SER A 372 -12.68 2.03 3.77
C SER A 372 -14.20 2.32 3.82
N TRP A 373 -15.05 1.36 4.21
CA TRP A 373 -16.53 1.49 4.15
C TRP A 373 -17.28 0.92 5.35
N THR A 374 -16.59 0.41 6.37
CA THR A 374 -17.19 -0.32 7.50
C THR A 374 -16.33 -0.15 8.74
N TYR A 375 -16.90 -0.37 9.93
CA TYR A 375 -16.12 -0.44 11.16
C TYR A 375 -15.62 -1.88 11.35
N GLY A 376 -14.30 -2.06 11.37
CA GLY A 376 -13.63 -3.35 11.52
C GLY A 376 -12.88 -3.48 12.84
N LEU A 377 -12.86 -4.69 13.41
CA LEU A 377 -11.93 -5.06 14.48
C LEU A 377 -11.08 -6.24 14.03
N LYS A 378 -9.77 -6.08 14.13
CA LYS A 378 -8.84 -7.18 13.93
C LYS A 378 -8.80 -8.06 15.17
N ALA A 379 -8.88 -9.37 15.00
CA ALA A 379 -8.85 -10.34 16.08
C ALA A 379 -7.97 -11.54 15.77
N TYR A 380 -7.37 -12.09 16.82
CA TYR A 380 -6.67 -13.37 16.80
C TYR A 380 -7.53 -14.42 17.50
N VAL A 381 -7.65 -15.59 16.88
CA VAL A 381 -8.34 -16.75 17.42
C VAL A 381 -7.48 -18.01 17.32
N LYS A 382 -7.58 -18.88 18.32
CA LYS A 382 -6.91 -20.18 18.35
C LYS A 382 -7.83 -21.23 18.91
N ASN A 383 -7.86 -22.39 18.26
CA ASN A 383 -8.50 -23.57 18.81
C ASN A 383 -7.53 -24.37 19.68
N ASN A 384 -7.80 -24.43 20.99
CA ASN A 384 -7.01 -25.19 21.96
C ASN A 384 -7.54 -26.62 22.17
N SER A 385 -8.69 -26.95 21.55
CA SER A 385 -9.38 -28.21 21.70
C SER A 385 -8.96 -29.27 20.66
N ASP A 386 -9.48 -30.49 20.82
CA ASP A 386 -9.28 -31.62 19.92
C ASP A 386 -10.40 -31.78 18.86
N ARG A 387 -11.25 -30.75 18.68
CA ARG A 387 -12.40 -30.76 17.78
C ARG A 387 -12.45 -29.51 16.92
N THR A 388 -13.10 -29.57 15.78
CA THR A 388 -13.44 -28.38 15.01
C THR A 388 -14.51 -27.57 15.74
N ILE A 389 -14.26 -26.28 15.94
CA ILE A 389 -15.16 -25.36 16.64
C ILE A 389 -15.51 -24.15 15.77
N ASP A 390 -16.71 -23.61 15.95
CA ASP A 390 -17.13 -22.32 15.41
C ASP A 390 -17.17 -21.30 16.54
N ILE A 391 -16.52 -20.15 16.35
CA ILE A 391 -16.53 -19.03 17.30
C ILE A 391 -17.33 -17.89 16.69
N SER A 392 -18.27 -17.34 17.47
CA SER A 392 -19.13 -16.23 17.05
C SER A 392 -19.41 -15.26 18.20
N TRP A 393 -19.84 -14.05 17.86
CA TRP A 393 -20.46 -13.11 18.79
C TRP A 393 -21.97 -13.11 18.54
N GLU A 394 -22.73 -13.33 19.60
CA GLU A 394 -24.19 -13.37 19.57
C GLU A 394 -24.77 -12.20 20.38
N GLU A 395 -26.00 -11.79 20.06
CA GLU A 395 -26.70 -10.72 20.79
C GLU A 395 -25.87 -9.43 20.90
N VAL A 396 -25.26 -9.01 19.79
CA VAL A 396 -24.28 -7.91 19.79
C VAL A 396 -24.95 -6.55 19.83
N SER A 397 -24.40 -5.66 20.64
CA SER A 397 -24.82 -4.26 20.70
C SER A 397 -23.63 -3.30 20.76
N VAL A 398 -23.74 -2.19 20.05
CA VAL A 398 -22.78 -1.09 20.03
C VAL A 398 -23.44 0.12 20.67
N ASN A 399 -22.83 0.67 21.73
CA ASN A 399 -23.37 1.75 22.56
C ASN A 399 -24.82 1.50 23.04
N GLY A 400 -25.18 0.22 23.22
CA GLY A 400 -26.51 -0.22 23.63
C GLY A 400 -27.56 -0.32 22.50
N PHE A 401 -27.18 -0.12 21.24
CA PHE A 401 -28.01 -0.40 20.07
C PHE A 401 -27.65 -1.75 19.46
N MET A 402 -28.63 -2.54 19.04
CA MET A 402 -28.37 -3.82 18.37
C MET A 402 -27.71 -3.57 17.02
N CYS A 403 -26.50 -4.10 16.86
CA CYS A 403 -25.70 -4.02 15.64
C CYS A 403 -25.03 -5.38 15.48
N GLU A 404 -25.51 -6.19 14.54
CA GLU A 404 -24.98 -7.55 14.35
C GLU A 404 -23.74 -7.49 13.44
N PRO A 405 -22.59 -8.05 13.85
CA PRO A 405 -21.41 -8.08 13.01
C PRO A 405 -21.53 -9.17 11.93
N TYR A 406 -20.84 -8.97 10.81
CA TYR A 406 -20.60 -10.00 9.81
C TYR A 406 -19.38 -10.83 10.22
N TRP A 407 -19.56 -11.70 11.23
CA TRP A 407 -18.45 -12.50 11.73
C TRP A 407 -18.84 -13.86 12.31
N SER A 408 -18.11 -14.89 11.86
CA SER A 408 -17.99 -16.19 12.52
C SER A 408 -16.75 -16.88 11.97
N THR A 409 -16.08 -17.69 12.77
CA THR A 409 -14.87 -18.39 12.31
C THR A 409 -14.83 -19.84 12.78
N SER A 410 -14.69 -20.76 11.83
CA SER A 410 -14.49 -22.19 12.07
C SER A 410 -13.00 -22.49 12.18
N LEU A 411 -12.56 -23.24 13.17
CA LEU A 411 -11.15 -23.60 13.37
C LEU A 411 -10.99 -25.10 13.61
N THR A 412 -10.11 -25.74 12.85
CA THR A 412 -9.70 -27.14 13.08
C THR A 412 -8.81 -27.26 14.33
N PRO A 413 -8.60 -28.48 14.90
CA PRO A 413 -7.81 -28.64 16.12
C PRO A 413 -6.41 -28.05 16.02
N GLY A 414 -6.05 -27.14 16.94
CA GLY A 414 -4.74 -26.49 16.98
C GLY A 414 -4.54 -25.35 15.99
N GLN A 415 -5.49 -25.10 15.07
CA GLN A 415 -5.42 -24.02 14.09
C GLN A 415 -5.52 -22.65 14.77
N GLN A 416 -4.78 -21.70 14.21
CA GLN A 416 -4.77 -20.30 14.61
C GLN A 416 -5.11 -19.43 13.41
N ALA A 417 -5.79 -18.31 13.62
CA ALA A 417 -6.13 -17.39 12.54
C ALA A 417 -6.11 -15.93 13.02
N MET A 418 -5.70 -15.04 12.12
CA MET A 418 -6.15 -13.66 12.14
C MET A 418 -7.52 -13.60 11.46
N THR A 419 -8.44 -12.83 12.03
CA THR A 419 -9.81 -12.68 11.53
C THR A 419 -10.29 -11.26 11.77
N GLU A 420 -11.24 -10.84 10.97
CA GLU A 420 -11.81 -9.51 11.08
C GLU A 420 -13.29 -9.56 11.46
N ILE A 421 -13.69 -8.75 12.43
CA ILE A 421 -15.08 -8.58 12.87
C ILE A 421 -15.59 -7.27 12.29
N THR A 422 -16.47 -7.32 11.29
CA THR A 422 -16.96 -6.14 10.58
C THR A 422 -18.40 -5.80 10.93
N PHE A 423 -18.73 -4.50 10.96
CA PHE A 423 -20.05 -3.99 11.27
C PHE A 423 -20.60 -3.13 10.13
N ASP A 424 -21.87 -3.31 9.79
CA ASP A 424 -22.50 -2.51 8.74
C ASP A 424 -22.49 -1.01 9.10
N SER A 425 -21.93 -0.18 8.21
CA SER A 425 -21.89 1.27 8.43
C SER A 425 -23.30 1.87 8.42
N GLU A 426 -24.25 1.27 7.71
CA GLU A 426 -25.65 1.70 7.74
C GLU A 426 -26.28 1.52 9.13
N ASP A 427 -25.90 0.49 9.88
CA ASP A 427 -26.39 0.28 11.25
C ASP A 427 -25.92 1.40 12.18
N PHE A 428 -24.70 1.91 11.98
CA PHE A 428 -24.16 3.01 12.78
C PHE A 428 -24.86 4.32 12.45
N GLU A 429 -25.05 4.62 11.16
CA GLU A 429 -25.78 5.80 10.69
C GLU A 429 -27.23 5.81 11.20
N ASN A 430 -27.94 4.68 11.07
CA ASN A 430 -29.34 4.55 11.48
C ASN A 430 -29.53 4.70 13.00
N ASN A 431 -28.55 4.29 13.79
CA ASN A 431 -28.57 4.41 15.25
C ASN A 431 -27.92 5.70 15.77
N GLY A 432 -27.32 6.52 14.90
CA GLY A 432 -26.65 7.77 15.28
C GLY A 432 -25.39 7.53 16.10
N ILE A 433 -24.66 6.45 15.78
CA ILE A 433 -23.39 6.08 16.41
C ILE A 433 -22.28 6.81 15.66
N GLU A 434 -21.72 7.85 16.28
CA GLU A 434 -20.57 8.62 15.73
C GLU A 434 -19.24 8.11 16.29
N THR A 435 -19.23 7.49 17.47
CA THR A 435 -18.07 6.89 18.13
C THR A 435 -18.46 5.55 18.72
N VAL A 436 -17.55 4.57 18.72
CA VAL A 436 -17.76 3.27 19.38
C VAL A 436 -17.17 3.33 20.78
N ASP A 437 -18.03 3.43 21.81
CA ASP A 437 -17.61 3.54 23.21
C ASP A 437 -17.62 2.17 23.90
N GLU A 438 -18.60 1.32 23.56
CA GLU A 438 -18.75 -0.02 24.13
C GLU A 438 -19.40 -0.95 23.12
N ILE A 439 -18.83 -2.14 22.96
CA ILE A 439 -19.44 -3.27 22.27
C ILE A 439 -19.74 -4.35 23.31
N ALA A 440 -21.02 -4.72 23.48
CA ALA A 440 -21.44 -5.78 24.36
C ALA A 440 -21.98 -6.96 23.54
N PHE A 441 -21.59 -8.18 23.90
CA PHE A 441 -21.89 -9.39 23.13
C PHE A 441 -21.96 -10.62 24.04
N THR A 442 -22.46 -11.73 23.49
CA THR A 442 -22.31 -13.08 24.04
C THR A 442 -21.29 -13.82 23.19
N LEU A 443 -20.10 -14.07 23.73
CA LEU A 443 -19.07 -14.86 23.07
C LEU A 443 -19.48 -16.34 23.13
N GLN A 444 -19.55 -16.99 21.98
CA GLN A 444 -19.95 -18.39 21.86
C GLN A 444 -18.89 -19.22 21.15
N ALA A 445 -18.71 -20.47 21.62
CA ALA A 445 -18.07 -21.51 20.82
C ALA A 445 -19.02 -22.70 20.67
N GLN A 446 -19.15 -23.20 19.45
CA GLN A 446 -20.02 -24.31 19.07
C GLN A 446 -19.19 -25.44 18.44
N ASP A 447 -19.56 -26.69 18.70
CA ASP A 447 -18.95 -27.85 18.03
C ASP A 447 -19.49 -27.94 16.59
N ASN A 448 -18.61 -27.82 15.59
CA ASN A 448 -18.99 -27.67 14.18
C ASN A 448 -19.71 -28.92 13.59
N THR A 449 -19.56 -30.08 14.24
CA THR A 449 -20.23 -31.31 13.79
C THR A 449 -21.59 -31.49 14.45
N THR A 450 -21.67 -31.27 15.76
CA THR A 450 -22.88 -31.55 16.54
C THR A 450 -23.80 -30.36 16.70
N TRP A 451 -23.29 -29.15 16.45
CA TRP A 451 -23.96 -27.87 16.71
C TRP A 451 -24.27 -27.64 18.20
N ASP A 452 -23.59 -28.35 19.10
CA ASP A 452 -23.72 -28.14 20.54
C ASP A 452 -22.93 -26.88 20.95
N VAL A 453 -23.57 -25.98 21.69
CA VAL A 453 -22.88 -24.84 22.32
C VAL A 453 -22.03 -25.36 23.48
N ILE A 454 -20.71 -25.27 23.33
CA ILE A 454 -19.73 -25.81 24.29
C ILE A 454 -19.14 -24.73 25.20
N TYR A 455 -19.27 -23.45 24.81
CA TYR A 455 -18.92 -22.29 25.61
C TYR A 455 -19.87 -21.13 25.30
N SER A 456 -20.26 -20.38 26.32
CA SER A 456 -21.06 -19.16 26.17
C SER A 456 -20.87 -18.25 27.37
N GLN A 457 -20.45 -17.01 27.12
CA GLN A 457 -20.23 -16.01 28.15
C GLN A 457 -20.48 -14.60 27.63
N ASN A 458 -21.11 -13.76 28.45
CA ASN A 458 -21.29 -12.34 28.12
C ASN A 458 -19.94 -11.61 28.25
N GLY A 459 -19.61 -10.81 27.25
CA GLY A 459 -18.40 -10.01 27.16
C GLY A 459 -18.71 -8.56 26.82
N THR A 460 -17.72 -7.71 27.06
CA THR A 460 -17.71 -6.32 26.62
C THR A 460 -16.33 -5.97 26.10
N TYR A 461 -16.27 -5.22 25.00
CA TYR A 461 -15.06 -4.64 24.45
C TYR A 461 -15.21 -3.11 24.42
N THR A 462 -14.13 -2.42 24.77
CA THR A 462 -14.04 -0.96 24.72
C THR A 462 -12.84 -0.64 23.84
N PRO A 463 -13.04 -0.03 22.66
CA PRO A 463 -11.95 0.41 21.81
C PRO A 463 -11.01 1.38 22.56
N GLN A 464 -9.71 1.33 22.26
CA GLN A 464 -8.66 2.05 23.01
C GLN A 464 -8.34 3.43 22.45
#